data_AF-G5J3Q6-F1
#
_entry.id   AF-G5J3Q6-F1
#
_cell.length_a   1.000
_cell.length_b   1.000
_cell.length_c   1.000
_cell.angle_alpha   90.00
_cell.angle_beta   90.00
_cell.angle_gamma   90.00
#
_symmetry.space_group_name_H-M   'P 1'
#
loop_
_entity.id
_entity.type
_entity.pdbx_description
1 polymer ?
#
loop_
_entity_poly.entity_id
_entity_poly.type
_entity_poly.pdbx_seq_one_letter_code
_entity_poly.pdbx_strand_id
1 'polypeptide(L)'
;MVLTNPGQRDYESYATDTLTTYLKYEVCSQASGGLASFLASHCKTLVDTGKPHIRQVIAKKTIRQNYLLFSVYETELLLPSPVPNYEFGTIGVFQQFYTYQADKI
;
A
#
# COMPACT_ATOMS: atom_id res chain seq x y z
N MET A 1 11.35 -26.09 8.08
CA MET A 1 10.62 -24.81 8.17
C MET A 1 9.15 -25.10 7.94
N VAL A 2 8.28 -24.76 8.89
CA VAL A 2 6.83 -24.88 8.67
C VAL A 2 6.42 -23.70 7.80
N LEU A 3 5.83 -23.97 6.64
CA LEU A 3 5.30 -22.94 5.75
C LEU A 3 4.04 -22.34 6.40
N THR A 4 4.24 -21.37 7.29
CA THR A 4 3.14 -20.64 7.95
C THR A 4 2.71 -19.45 7.11
N ASN A 5 1.45 -19.05 7.23
CA ASN A 5 0.99 -17.80 6.63
C ASN A 5 1.82 -16.62 7.14
N PRO A 6 2.14 -15.65 6.28
CA PRO A 6 2.99 -14.53 6.66
C PRO A 6 2.39 -13.70 7.81
N GLY A 7 3.23 -13.02 8.58
CA GLY A 7 2.78 -12.20 9.70
C GLY A 7 2.24 -10.84 9.27
N GLN A 8 1.62 -10.12 10.20
CA GLN A 8 1.20 -8.73 9.97
C GLN A 8 2.39 -7.80 9.70
N ARG A 9 3.53 -8.00 10.39
CA ARG A 9 4.74 -7.21 10.15
C ARG A 9 5.33 -7.41 8.75
N ASP A 10 5.27 -8.64 8.25
CA ASP A 10 5.73 -8.96 6.89
C ASP A 10 4.84 -8.27 5.87
N TYR A 11 3.52 -8.31 6.11
CA TYR A 11 2.55 -7.63 5.28
C TYR A 11 2.74 -6.11 5.30
N GLU A 12 2.92 -5.50 6.47
CA GLU A 12 3.17 -4.06 6.58
C GLU A 12 4.36 -3.63 5.72
N SER A 13 5.45 -4.41 5.70
CA SER A 13 6.61 -4.11 4.88
C SER A 13 6.28 -4.23 3.40
N TYR A 14 5.69 -5.36 3.00
CA TYR A 14 5.28 -5.62 1.62
C TYR A 14 4.30 -4.55 1.09
N ALA A 15 3.25 -4.25 1.85
CA ALA A 15 2.22 -3.30 1.48
C ALA A 15 2.78 -1.88 1.42
N THR A 16 3.66 -1.50 2.36
CA THR A 16 4.32 -0.19 2.33
C THR A 16 5.14 -0.04 1.05
N ASP A 17 5.95 -1.03 0.70
CA ASP A 17 6.80 -0.98 -0.50
C ASP A 17 5.97 -0.99 -1.78
N THR A 18 4.94 -1.84 -1.84
CA THR A 18 4.01 -1.93 -2.97
C THR A 18 3.28 -0.60 -3.19
N LEU A 19 2.75 0.00 -2.12
CA LEU A 19 1.99 1.25 -2.20
C LEU A 19 2.88 2.45 -2.53
N THR A 20 4.07 2.53 -1.92
CA THR A 20 5.08 3.55 -2.26
C THR A 20 5.45 3.46 -3.74
N THR A 21 5.61 2.23 -4.26
CA THR A 21 5.90 1.98 -5.67
C THR A 21 4.74 2.42 -6.55
N TYR A 22 3.51 2.01 -6.24
CA TYR A 22 2.31 2.38 -6.97
C TYR A 22 2.13 3.91 -7.04
N LEU A 23 2.25 4.61 -5.90
CA LEU A 23 2.17 6.07 -5.87
C LEU A 23 3.25 6.73 -6.75
N LYS A 24 4.48 6.21 -6.72
CA LYS A 24 5.59 6.75 -7.53
C LYS A 24 5.44 6.53 -9.03
N TYR A 25 4.87 5.40 -9.44
CA TYR A 25 4.81 5.01 -10.85
C TYR A 25 3.49 5.33 -11.52
N GLU A 26 2.36 5.18 -10.83
CA GLU A 26 1.03 5.42 -11.39
C GLU A 26 0.53 6.83 -11.07
N VAL A 27 0.56 7.22 -9.79
CA VAL A 27 0.00 8.51 -9.37
C VAL A 27 0.91 9.68 -9.74
N CYS A 28 2.21 9.59 -9.45
CA CYS A 28 3.16 10.67 -9.79
C CYS A 28 3.37 10.81 -11.31
N SER A 29 3.18 9.75 -12.10
CA SER A 29 3.33 9.82 -13.57
C SER A 29 2.09 10.41 -14.25
N GLN A 30 0.90 10.13 -13.73
CA GLN A 30 -0.35 10.71 -14.20
C GLN A 30 -0.55 12.17 -13.78
N ALA A 31 0.27 12.69 -12.86
CA ALA A 31 0.27 14.07 -12.40
C ALA A 31 0.83 15.06 -13.46
N SER A 32 0.22 15.12 -14.65
CA SER A 32 0.53 16.12 -15.68
C SER A 32 -0.60 17.17 -15.75
N GLY A 33 -0.30 18.41 -15.28
CA GLY A 33 -1.19 19.58 -15.36
C GLY A 33 -1.32 20.42 -14.07
N GLY A 34 -0.87 21.68 -14.07
CA GLY A 34 -1.07 22.65 -12.97
C GLY A 34 -0.11 22.51 -11.77
N LEU A 35 -0.61 22.62 -10.52
CA LEU A 35 0.14 22.35 -9.26
C LEU A 35 0.87 20.99 -9.28
N ALA A 36 0.45 20.12 -10.21
CA ALA A 36 1.07 18.87 -10.61
C ALA A 36 2.49 18.97 -11.19
N SER A 37 2.97 20.12 -11.70
CA SER A 37 4.36 20.25 -12.18
C SER A 37 5.38 20.28 -11.02
N PHE A 38 5.04 20.96 -9.93
CA PHE A 38 5.86 20.98 -8.72
C PHE A 38 5.79 19.63 -8.00
N LEU A 39 4.58 19.06 -7.91
CA LEU A 39 4.41 17.70 -7.39
C LEU A 39 5.15 16.69 -8.29
N ALA A 40 5.03 16.65 -9.60
CA ALA A 40 5.73 15.68 -10.46
C ALA A 40 7.25 15.65 -10.23
N SER A 41 7.87 16.81 -10.01
CA SER A 41 9.32 16.90 -9.73
C SER A 41 9.71 16.43 -8.32
N HIS A 42 8.82 16.52 -7.33
CA HIS A 42 9.10 16.19 -5.92
C HIS A 42 8.21 15.06 -5.35
N CYS A 43 7.33 14.48 -6.15
CA CYS A 43 6.30 13.53 -5.72
C CYS A 43 6.94 12.24 -5.25
N LYS A 44 7.98 11.77 -5.95
CA LYS A 44 8.76 10.61 -5.52
C LYS A 44 9.39 10.84 -4.14
N THR A 45 9.96 12.03 -3.91
CA THR A 45 10.57 12.43 -2.64
C THR A 45 9.53 12.57 -1.52
N LEU A 46 8.35 13.12 -1.83
CA LEU A 46 7.25 13.22 -0.89
C LEU A 46 6.70 11.85 -0.50
N VAL A 47 6.56 10.94 -1.46
CA VAL A 47 6.16 9.55 -1.21
C VAL A 47 7.22 8.84 -0.33
N ASP A 48 8.51 9.05 -0.59
CA ASP A 48 9.59 8.51 0.26
C ASP A 48 9.55 9.07 1.69
N THR A 49 9.31 10.37 1.82
CA THR A 49 9.21 11.04 3.13
C THR A 49 7.95 10.60 3.88
N GLY A 50 6.86 10.35 3.15
CA GLY A 50 5.58 9.86 3.69
C GLY A 50 5.58 8.36 3.99
N LYS A 51 6.57 7.59 3.53
CA LYS A 51 6.65 6.13 3.70
C LYS A 51 6.46 5.65 5.15
N PRO A 52 7.07 6.27 6.18
CA PRO A 52 6.82 5.88 7.57
C PRO A 52 5.36 6.10 8.00
N HIS A 53 4.72 7.15 7.50
CA HIS A 53 3.31 7.43 7.78
C HIS A 53 2.39 6.44 7.06
N ILE A 54 2.69 6.12 5.80
CA ILE A 54 2.01 5.06 5.05
C ILE A 54 2.05 3.75 5.83
N ARG A 55 3.23 3.36 6.34
CA ARG A 55 3.38 2.15 7.16
C ARG A 55 2.51 2.19 8.42
N GLN A 56 2.43 3.33 9.10
CA GLN A 56 1.58 3.48 10.28
C GLN A 56 0.09 3.36 9.96
N VAL A 57 -0.35 3.93 8.83
CA VAL A 57 -1.74 3.80 8.36
C VAL A 57 -2.03 2.35 8.04
N ILE A 58 -1.16 1.68 7.27
CA ILE A 58 -1.28 0.24 6.98
C ILE A 58 -1.39 -0.55 8.29
N ALA A 59 -0.46 -0.37 9.24
CA ALA A 59 -0.49 -1.10 10.50
C ALA A 59 -1.80 -0.91 11.30
N LYS A 60 -2.41 0.28 11.24
CA LYS A 60 -3.65 0.62 11.95
C LYS A 60 -4.93 0.23 11.20
N LYS A 61 -4.89 0.22 9.87
CA LYS A 61 -6.05 0.06 8.98
C LYS A 61 -6.06 -1.28 8.26
N THR A 62 -5.03 -2.11 8.44
CA THR A 62 -5.03 -3.48 7.93
C THR A 62 -5.89 -4.37 8.81
N ILE A 63 -6.87 -5.03 8.22
CA ILE A 63 -7.60 -6.13 8.82
C ILE A 63 -7.00 -7.42 8.27
N ARG A 64 -6.45 -8.25 9.17
CA ARG A 64 -5.90 -9.57 8.82
C ARG A 64 -6.91 -10.65 9.18
N GLN A 65 -7.34 -11.41 8.18
CA GLN A 65 -8.16 -12.59 8.34
C GLN A 65 -7.29 -13.83 8.08
N ASN A 66 -6.94 -14.57 9.14
CA ASN A 66 -6.06 -15.74 9.03
C ASN A 66 -6.89 -17.01 8.84
N TYR A 67 -6.69 -17.69 7.72
CA TYR A 67 -7.25 -19.01 7.41
C TYR A 67 -6.19 -20.10 7.55
N LEU A 68 -6.58 -21.37 7.34
CA LEU A 68 -5.69 -22.51 7.51
C LEU A 68 -4.49 -22.50 6.55
N LEU A 69 -4.73 -22.16 5.28
CA LEU A 69 -3.74 -22.21 4.19
C LEU A 69 -3.32 -20.84 3.65
N PHE A 70 -4.06 -19.79 4.02
CA PHE A 70 -3.83 -18.44 3.54
C PHE A 70 -4.26 -17.40 4.58
N SER A 71 -3.87 -16.16 4.38
CA SER A 71 -4.39 -15.01 5.10
C SER A 71 -4.87 -13.99 4.09
N VAL A 72 -5.96 -13.30 4.41
CA VAL A 72 -6.42 -12.13 3.65
C VAL A 72 -6.05 -10.88 4.45
N TYR A 73 -5.54 -9.88 3.76
CA TYR A 73 -5.19 -8.58 4.32
C TYR A 73 -5.92 -7.53 3.52
N GLU A 74 -6.83 -6.85 4.18
CA GLU A 74 -7.61 -5.75 3.63
C GLU A 74 -7.10 -4.47 4.28
N THR A 75 -6.68 -3.49 3.48
CA THR A 75 -6.18 -2.22 3.98
C THR A 75 -6.90 -1.07 3.33
N GLU A 76 -7.58 -0.27 4.15
CA GLU A 76 -8.17 0.99 3.74
C GLU A 76 -7.19 2.14 3.99
N LEU A 77 -6.73 2.79 2.93
CA LEU A 77 -5.93 4.00 3.02
C LEU A 77 -6.79 5.23 2.77
N LEU A 78 -7.07 5.93 3.87
CA LEU A 78 -7.68 7.25 3.85
C LEU A 78 -6.57 8.28 3.70
N LEU A 79 -6.48 8.90 2.52
CA LEU A 79 -5.46 9.88 2.20
C LEU A 79 -6.06 11.30 2.27
N PRO A 80 -5.27 12.31 2.65
CA PRO A 80 -5.75 13.68 2.68
C PRO A 80 -6.02 14.19 1.25
N SER A 81 -7.11 14.95 1.10
CA SER A 81 -7.41 15.68 -0.15
C SER A 81 -6.20 16.52 -0.57
N PRO A 82 -5.81 16.55 -1.87
CA PRO A 82 -6.55 16.09 -3.05
C PRO A 82 -6.29 14.64 -3.47
N VAL A 83 -5.60 13.84 -2.66
CA VAL A 83 -5.26 12.44 -3.01
C VAL A 83 -6.49 11.54 -2.77
N PRO A 84 -6.84 10.63 -3.71
CA PRO A 84 -7.95 9.72 -3.50
C PRO A 84 -7.70 8.75 -2.36
N ASN A 85 -8.78 8.23 -1.77
CA ASN A 85 -8.66 7.07 -0.89
C ASN A 85 -8.44 5.82 -1.74
N TYR A 86 -7.85 4.80 -1.13
CA TYR A 86 -7.58 3.54 -1.80
C TYR A 86 -7.87 2.35 -0.90
N GLU A 87 -8.34 1.27 -1.50
CA GLU A 87 -8.52 -0.02 -0.87
C GLU A 87 -7.56 -1.03 -1.49
N PHE A 88 -6.87 -1.79 -0.62
CA PHE A 88 -5.94 -2.82 -1.04
C PHE A 88 -6.36 -4.17 -0.49
N GLY A 89 -6.54 -5.13 -1.38
CA GLY A 89 -6.80 -6.53 -1.08
C GLY A 89 -5.59 -7.39 -1.42
N THR A 90 -5.02 -8.04 -0.41
CA THR A 90 -3.86 -8.92 -0.57
C THR A 90 -4.11 -10.28 0.06
N ILE A 91 -3.71 -11.35 -0.64
CA ILE A 91 -3.69 -12.71 -0.13
C ILE A 91 -2.25 -13.08 0.22
N GLY A 92 -2.03 -13.55 1.45
CA GLY A 92 -0.77 -14.12 1.91
C GLY A 92 -0.85 -15.65 1.96
N VAL A 93 0.00 -16.34 1.20
CA VAL A 93 0.08 -17.80 1.13
C VAL A 93 1.54 -18.21 1.17
N PHE A 94 1.92 -19.17 2.01
CA PHE A 94 3.28 -19.73 2.03
C PHE A 94 4.40 -18.67 2.09
N GLN A 95 4.24 -17.64 2.93
CA GLN A 95 5.14 -16.47 3.04
C GLN A 95 5.24 -15.59 1.79
N GLN A 96 4.37 -15.77 0.80
CA GLN A 96 4.25 -14.92 -0.38
C GLN A 96 2.99 -14.06 -0.27
N PHE A 97 3.03 -12.88 -0.88
CA PHE A 97 1.91 -11.94 -0.93
C PHE A 97 1.49 -11.72 -2.38
N TYR A 98 0.18 -11.75 -2.62
CA TYR A 98 -0.44 -11.50 -3.90
C TYR A 98 -1.53 -10.44 -3.74
N THR A 99 -1.26 -9.24 -4.22
CA THR A 99 -2.25 -8.16 -4.25
C THR A 99 -3.16 -8.37 -5.45
N TYR A 100 -4.45 -8.55 -5.19
CA TYR A 100 -5.46 -8.79 -6.21
C TYR A 100 -6.37 -7.57 -6.44
N GLN A 101 -6.36 -6.62 -5.49
CA GLN A 101 -7.19 -5.43 -5.54
C GLN A 101 -6.39 -4.20 -5.10
N ALA A 102 -6.50 -3.13 -5.86
CA ALA A 102 -5.86 -1.83 -5.62
C ALA A 102 -6.73 -0.73 -6.23
N ASP A 103 -7.91 -0.53 -5.64
CA ASP A 103 -8.94 0.33 -6.21
C ASP A 103 -9.02 1.67 -5.51
N LYS A 104 -9.40 2.70 -6.28
CA LYS A 104 -9.69 4.03 -5.77
C LYS A 104 -11.12 4.09 -5.22
N ILE A 105 -11.28 4.65 -4.03
CA ILE A 105 -12.56 4.87 -3.33
C ILE A 105 -12.81 6.36 -3.08
#